data_AF-A0A7R9Z515-F1
#
_entry.id   AF-A0A7R9Z515-F1
#
_cell.length_a   1.000
_cell.length_b   1.000
_cell.length_c   1.000
_cell.angle_alpha   90.00
_cell.angle_beta   90.00
_cell.angle_gamma   90.00
#
_symmetry.space_group_name_H-M   'P 1'
#
loop_
_entity.id
_entity.type
_entity.pdbx_description
1 polymer ?
#
loop_
_entity_poly.entity_id
_entity_poly.type
_entity_poly.pdbx_seq_one_letter_code
_entity_poly.pdbx_strand_id
1 'polypeptide(L)'
;AQQPAAATAVAVAAGDVRLATLLALAGAGARAQLSGCVQSQLDVWEANDMLGHVAPDRLLVYRLLAGQVDAVRVRLSLDWRRYLALHMWFAAPPVASPADAVHMYQMSAQADRTAPRPLPIYMDERTGGSGCHMRSGYSPSATDLHYELLCLWAAQERAARAGGDGRGAMLAGVDVEGIAALLQAASHSPNPLDASLTWHVMSVLTALRVLPDPGADQSGDGGAAEGSGDTGTAGVSELLLRCQLDLMAQLLLLGGMCEWAVYVALGLPSTPSQPHLRSAAVAELLASSVPEWHGDVAKEAFLTQRL
;
A
#
# COMPACT_ATOMS: atom_id res chain seq x y z
N ALA A 1 -16.17 4.11 -8.90
CA ALA A 1 -16.94 3.28 -9.86
C ALA A 1 -16.61 3.74 -11.27
N GLN A 2 -16.31 2.83 -12.20
CA GLN A 2 -16.15 3.18 -13.62
C GLN A 2 -17.47 3.79 -14.13
N GLN A 3 -17.40 4.88 -14.90
CA GLN A 3 -18.59 5.56 -15.43
C GLN A 3 -18.65 5.55 -16.98
N PRO A 4 -18.49 4.40 -17.67
CA PRO A 4 -18.61 4.37 -19.13
C PRO A 4 -20.02 4.78 -19.58
N ALA A 5 -21.06 4.51 -18.77
CA ALA A 5 -22.43 4.96 -19.02
C ALA A 5 -22.58 6.50 -19.02
N ALA A 6 -21.84 7.21 -18.16
CA ALA A 6 -21.86 8.67 -18.17
C ALA A 6 -21.10 9.23 -19.38
N ALA A 7 -19.92 8.66 -19.69
CA ALA A 7 -19.13 9.07 -20.85
C ALA A 7 -19.87 8.83 -22.18
N THR A 8 -20.57 7.69 -22.30
CA THR A 8 -21.43 7.40 -23.46
C THR A 8 -22.58 8.38 -23.56
N ALA A 9 -23.27 8.71 -22.46
CA ALA A 9 -24.34 9.70 -22.46
C ALA A 9 -23.86 11.09 -22.92
N VAL A 10 -22.67 11.52 -22.48
CA VAL A 10 -22.05 12.78 -22.92
C VAL A 10 -21.72 12.73 -24.42
N ALA A 11 -21.16 11.63 -24.92
CA ALA A 11 -20.87 11.48 -26.34
C ALA A 11 -22.15 11.49 -27.21
N VAL A 12 -23.23 10.85 -26.74
CA VAL A 12 -24.55 10.90 -27.40
C VAL A 12 -25.11 12.32 -27.40
N ALA A 13 -25.04 13.03 -26.28
CA ALA A 13 -25.51 14.41 -26.18
C ALA A 13 -24.72 15.38 -27.08
N ALA A 14 -23.43 15.09 -27.30
CA ALA A 14 -22.57 15.82 -28.23
C ALA A 14 -22.82 15.45 -29.71
N GLY A 15 -23.69 14.48 -30.00
CA GLY A 15 -23.97 13.99 -31.36
C GLY A 15 -22.90 13.05 -31.92
N ASP A 16 -21.92 12.63 -31.11
CA ASP A 16 -20.84 11.73 -31.52
C ASP A 16 -21.24 10.27 -31.29
N VAL A 17 -22.13 9.79 -32.15
CA VAL A 17 -22.69 8.42 -32.07
C VAL A 17 -21.60 7.35 -32.18
N ARG A 18 -20.55 7.60 -32.98
CA ARG A 18 -19.46 6.63 -33.19
C ARG A 18 -18.65 6.46 -31.90
N LEU A 19 -18.24 7.56 -31.28
CA LEU A 19 -17.54 7.51 -30.01
C LEU A 19 -18.40 6.92 -28.90
N ALA A 20 -19.69 7.25 -28.87
CA ALA A 20 -20.64 6.67 -27.92
C ALA A 20 -20.70 5.14 -28.04
N THR A 21 -20.77 4.60 -29.26
CA THR A 21 -20.76 3.13 -29.46
C THR A 21 -19.46 2.49 -28.99
N LEU A 22 -18.30 3.11 -29.25
CA LEU A 22 -17.00 2.60 -28.79
C LEU A 22 -16.90 2.59 -27.26
N LEU A 23 -17.34 3.66 -26.61
CA LEU A 23 -17.34 3.77 -25.15
C LEU A 23 -18.30 2.76 -24.50
N ALA A 24 -19.45 2.47 -25.14
CA ALA A 24 -20.38 1.45 -24.66
C ALA A 24 -19.76 0.05 -24.74
N LEU A 25 -19.05 -0.26 -25.84
CA LEU A 25 -18.34 -1.52 -26.01
C LEU A 25 -17.19 -1.69 -25.02
N ALA A 26 -16.50 -0.60 -24.65
CA ALA A 26 -15.43 -0.62 -23.67
C ALA A 26 -15.92 -1.05 -22.26
N GLY A 27 -17.18 -0.74 -21.93
CA GLY A 27 -17.83 -1.18 -20.70
C GLY A 27 -18.36 -2.61 -20.74
N ALA A 28 -18.30 -3.29 -21.88
CA ALA A 28 -18.82 -4.65 -22.07
C ALA A 28 -17.67 -5.69 -22.08
N GLY A 29 -18.01 -6.98 -21.99
CA GLY A 29 -17.05 -8.10 -21.96
C GLY A 29 -16.17 -8.28 -23.21
N ALA A 30 -16.35 -7.46 -24.25
CA ALA A 30 -15.60 -7.50 -25.51
C ALA A 30 -14.35 -6.59 -25.54
N ARG A 31 -13.93 -6.04 -24.40
CA ARG A 31 -12.83 -5.06 -24.31
C ARG A 31 -11.52 -5.52 -24.97
N ALA A 32 -11.12 -6.78 -24.81
CA ALA A 32 -9.86 -7.28 -25.39
C ALA A 32 -9.84 -7.19 -26.93
N GLN A 33 -10.95 -7.56 -27.58
CA GLN A 33 -11.10 -7.47 -29.03
C GLN A 33 -11.15 -6.01 -29.47
N LEU A 34 -11.89 -5.17 -28.73
CA LEU A 34 -11.96 -3.73 -28.98
C LEU A 34 -10.56 -3.08 -28.94
N SER A 35 -9.77 -3.37 -27.90
CA SER A 35 -8.41 -2.81 -27.75
C SER A 35 -7.52 -3.13 -28.94
N GLY A 36 -7.56 -4.38 -29.43
CA GLY A 36 -6.81 -4.80 -30.62
C GLY A 36 -7.26 -4.07 -31.89
N CYS A 37 -8.56 -3.96 -32.14
CA CYS A 37 -9.09 -3.24 -33.29
C CYS A 37 -8.77 -1.74 -33.24
N VAL A 38 -8.88 -1.11 -32.07
CA VAL A 38 -8.58 0.30 -31.86
C VAL A 38 -7.08 0.55 -32.04
N GLN A 39 -6.22 -0.35 -31.56
CA GLN A 39 -4.78 -0.26 -31.80
C GLN A 39 -4.46 -0.33 -33.31
N SER A 40 -5.02 -1.29 -34.04
CA SER A 40 -4.83 -1.36 -35.50
C SER A 40 -5.34 -0.10 -36.22
N GLN A 41 -6.42 0.51 -35.74
CA GLN A 41 -6.92 1.76 -36.28
C GLN A 41 -5.95 2.93 -36.05
N LEU A 42 -5.32 3.00 -34.87
CA LEU A 42 -4.28 3.97 -34.57
C LEU A 42 -3.05 3.78 -35.47
N ASP A 43 -2.62 2.54 -35.67
CA ASP A 43 -1.47 2.21 -36.52
C ASP A 43 -1.72 2.64 -37.98
N VAL A 44 -2.94 2.43 -38.49
CA VAL A 44 -3.34 2.89 -39.84
C VAL A 44 -3.34 4.41 -39.92
N TRP A 45 -3.84 5.12 -38.90
CA TRP A 45 -3.81 6.58 -38.91
C TRP A 45 -2.39 7.14 -38.81
N GLU A 46 -1.51 6.51 -38.05
CA GLU A 46 -0.11 6.89 -37.94
C GLU A 46 0.63 6.67 -39.27
N ALA A 47 0.43 5.50 -39.91
CA ALA A 47 1.06 5.17 -41.19
C ALA A 47 0.64 6.10 -42.34
N ASN A 48 -0.55 6.72 -42.25
CA ASN A 48 -1.07 7.64 -43.26
C ASN A 48 -0.95 9.13 -42.84
N ASP A 49 -0.21 9.44 -41.77
CA ASP A 49 -0.05 10.81 -41.22
C ASP A 49 -1.39 11.52 -40.90
N MET A 50 -2.39 10.74 -40.49
CA MET A 50 -3.74 11.23 -40.22
C MET A 50 -3.94 11.70 -38.77
N LEU A 51 -2.99 11.44 -37.87
CA LEU A 51 -3.13 11.76 -36.45
C LEU A 51 -3.32 13.27 -36.19
N GLY A 52 -2.68 14.13 -36.99
CA GLY A 52 -2.81 15.59 -36.88
C GLY A 52 -4.19 16.13 -37.27
N HIS A 53 -4.99 15.33 -37.99
CA HIS A 53 -6.35 15.68 -38.40
C HIS A 53 -7.43 15.21 -37.42
N VAL A 54 -7.06 14.41 -36.42
CA VAL A 54 -7.98 13.95 -35.37
C VAL A 54 -7.89 14.89 -34.18
N ALA A 55 -9.04 15.27 -33.61
CA ALA A 55 -9.08 16.09 -32.40
C ALA A 55 -8.26 15.43 -31.27
N PRO A 56 -7.42 16.18 -30.53
CA PRO A 56 -6.48 15.62 -29.56
C PRO A 56 -7.17 14.85 -28.44
N ASP A 57 -8.31 15.34 -27.95
CA ASP A 57 -9.08 14.66 -26.90
C ASP A 57 -9.70 13.36 -27.40
N ARG A 58 -10.15 13.32 -28.65
CA ARG A 58 -10.63 12.08 -29.28
C ARG A 58 -9.47 11.09 -29.42
N LEU A 59 -8.31 11.55 -29.88
CA LEU A 59 -7.14 10.69 -29.99
C LEU A 59 -6.73 10.11 -28.63
N LEU A 60 -6.85 10.88 -27.54
CA LEU A 60 -6.62 10.38 -26.18
C LEU A 60 -7.59 9.26 -25.78
N VAL A 61 -8.86 9.37 -26.12
CA VAL A 61 -9.83 8.29 -25.87
C VAL A 61 -9.47 7.04 -26.66
N TYR A 62 -9.07 7.16 -27.93
CA TYR A 62 -8.63 6.01 -28.73
C TYR A 62 -7.37 5.36 -28.14
N ARG A 63 -6.37 6.15 -27.75
CA ARG A 63 -5.16 5.65 -27.08
C ARG A 63 -5.48 4.94 -25.78
N LEU A 64 -6.41 5.48 -24.98
CA LEU A 64 -6.86 4.84 -23.75
C LEU A 64 -7.55 3.50 -24.03
N LEU A 65 -8.46 3.46 -25.00
CA LEU A 65 -9.16 2.23 -25.39
C LEU A 65 -8.25 1.17 -26.00
N ALA A 66 -7.13 1.58 -26.60
CA ALA A 66 -6.07 0.69 -27.07
C ALA A 66 -5.13 0.20 -25.95
N GLY A 67 -5.28 0.69 -24.72
CA GLY A 67 -4.43 0.33 -23.58
C GLY A 67 -3.14 1.14 -23.46
N GLN A 68 -2.94 2.21 -24.24
CA GLN A 68 -1.76 3.07 -24.22
C GLN A 68 -1.81 4.09 -23.06
N VAL A 69 -1.77 3.60 -21.82
CA VAL A 69 -1.96 4.43 -20.62
C VAL A 69 -0.85 5.45 -20.38
N ASP A 70 0.39 5.14 -20.73
CA ASP A 70 1.53 6.06 -20.63
C ASP A 70 1.34 7.31 -21.51
N ALA A 71 0.81 7.13 -22.72
CA ALA A 71 0.54 8.24 -23.64
C ALA A 71 -0.59 9.16 -23.13
N VAL A 72 -1.59 8.58 -22.47
CA VAL A 72 -2.72 9.32 -21.87
C VAL A 72 -2.26 10.10 -20.63
N ARG A 73 -1.40 9.49 -19.80
CA ARG A 73 -0.83 10.10 -18.61
C ARG A 73 -0.13 11.43 -18.88
N VAL A 74 0.63 11.55 -19.96
CA VAL A 74 1.35 12.80 -20.28
C VAL A 74 0.41 13.99 -20.49
N ARG A 75 -0.83 13.73 -20.91
CA ARG A 75 -1.84 14.77 -21.17
C ARG A 75 -2.78 15.01 -19.98
N LEU A 76 -2.85 14.08 -19.03
CA LEU A 76 -3.74 14.16 -17.87
C LEU A 76 -2.92 14.30 -16.59
N SER A 77 -3.32 15.23 -15.71
CA SER A 77 -2.71 15.38 -14.39
C SER A 77 -3.20 14.30 -13.41
N LEU A 78 -2.81 13.04 -13.65
CA LEU A 78 -3.25 11.86 -12.87
C LEU A 78 -2.38 11.63 -11.63
N ASP A 79 -2.99 11.47 -10.47
CA ASP A 79 -2.33 10.89 -9.29
C ASP A 79 -2.03 9.40 -9.50
N TRP A 80 -1.19 8.83 -8.64
CA TRP A 80 -0.76 7.44 -8.77
C TRP A 80 -1.93 6.46 -8.72
N ARG A 81 -2.99 6.75 -7.94
CA ARG A 81 -4.17 5.89 -7.84
C ARG A 81 -4.93 5.86 -9.14
N ARG A 82 -5.22 7.01 -9.75
CA ARG A 82 -5.87 7.05 -11.07
C ARG A 82 -4.99 6.42 -12.14
N TYR A 83 -3.67 6.64 -12.08
CA TYR A 83 -2.74 6.06 -13.03
C TYR A 83 -2.68 4.52 -12.93
N LEU A 84 -2.56 3.97 -11.72
CA LEU A 84 -2.68 2.52 -11.45
C LEU A 84 -4.03 1.99 -11.93
N ALA A 85 -5.11 2.75 -11.72
CA ALA A 85 -6.43 2.32 -12.14
C ALA A 85 -6.58 2.28 -13.68
N LEU A 86 -5.90 3.17 -14.42
CA LEU A 86 -5.80 3.04 -15.88
C LEU A 86 -5.11 1.75 -16.29
N HIS A 87 -4.02 1.38 -15.61
CA HIS A 87 -3.36 0.09 -15.82
C HIS A 87 -4.32 -1.07 -15.58
N MET A 88 -5.06 -1.05 -14.47
CA MET A 88 -6.01 -2.09 -14.12
C MET A 88 -7.16 -2.23 -15.12
N TRP A 89 -7.70 -1.13 -15.63
CA TRP A 89 -8.94 -1.15 -16.40
C TRP A 89 -8.74 -1.13 -17.92
N PHE A 90 -7.66 -0.54 -18.40
CA PHE A 90 -7.44 -0.34 -19.83
C PHE A 90 -6.21 -1.08 -20.36
N ALA A 91 -5.09 -1.10 -19.63
CA ALA A 91 -3.88 -1.78 -20.08
C ALA A 91 -3.93 -3.30 -19.81
N ALA A 92 -4.38 -3.70 -18.63
CA ALA A 92 -4.39 -5.11 -18.23
C ALA A 92 -5.35 -5.92 -19.10
N PRO A 93 -5.01 -7.16 -19.49
CA PRO A 93 -5.95 -8.09 -20.10
C PRO A 93 -7.15 -8.37 -19.18
N PRO A 94 -8.34 -8.75 -19.71
CA PRO A 94 -9.52 -9.03 -18.88
C PRO A 94 -9.37 -10.28 -17.99
N VAL A 95 -8.42 -11.16 -18.31
CA VAL A 95 -8.06 -12.35 -17.53
C VAL A 95 -6.92 -12.08 -16.54
N ALA A 96 -6.30 -10.90 -16.60
CA ALA A 96 -5.18 -10.56 -15.73
C ALA A 96 -5.68 -10.29 -14.31
N SER A 97 -4.84 -10.63 -13.35
CA SER A 97 -5.13 -10.38 -11.95
C SER A 97 -4.85 -8.91 -11.58
N PRO A 98 -5.42 -8.41 -10.47
CA PRO A 98 -5.04 -7.10 -9.96
C PRO A 98 -3.53 -7.00 -9.63
N ALA A 99 -2.87 -8.11 -9.28
CA ALA A 99 -1.43 -8.13 -9.00
C ALA A 99 -0.58 -7.87 -10.26
N ASP A 100 -1.07 -8.27 -11.43
CA ASP A 100 -0.45 -7.98 -12.72
C ASP A 100 -0.58 -6.50 -13.07
N ALA A 101 -1.73 -5.89 -12.78
CA ALA A 101 -1.93 -4.44 -12.96
C ALA A 101 -0.99 -3.60 -12.10
N VAL A 102 -0.78 -3.99 -10.84
CA VAL A 102 0.22 -3.38 -9.95
C VAL A 102 1.63 -3.52 -10.55
N HIS A 103 1.96 -4.69 -11.08
CA HIS A 103 3.26 -4.92 -11.72
C HIS A 103 3.46 -4.05 -12.98
N MET A 104 2.45 -3.94 -13.85
CA MET A 104 2.51 -3.06 -15.02
C MET A 104 2.70 -1.59 -14.62
N TYR A 105 1.99 -1.12 -13.60
CA TYR A 105 2.22 0.21 -13.05
C TYR A 105 3.67 0.40 -12.55
N GLN A 106 4.20 -0.57 -11.81
CA GLN A 106 5.58 -0.53 -11.30
C GLN A 106 6.59 -0.45 -12.43
N MET A 107 6.44 -1.27 -13.47
CA MET A 107 7.31 -1.24 -14.66
C MET A 107 7.26 0.12 -15.36
N SER A 108 6.07 0.69 -15.58
CA SER A 108 5.94 2.03 -16.17
C SER A 108 6.54 3.11 -15.27
N ALA A 109 6.40 3.00 -13.95
CA ALA A 109 6.95 3.97 -13.00
C ALA A 109 8.48 3.90 -12.90
N GLN A 110 9.07 2.71 -13.10
CA GLN A 110 10.52 2.52 -13.17
C GLN A 110 11.09 3.00 -14.52
N ALA A 111 10.38 2.76 -15.62
CA ALA A 111 10.79 3.15 -16.96
C ALA A 111 10.76 4.68 -17.15
N ASP A 112 9.79 5.37 -16.55
CA ASP A 112 9.62 6.81 -16.69
C ASP A 112 9.54 7.50 -15.33
N ARG A 113 10.56 8.30 -15.01
CA ARG A 113 10.64 9.07 -13.76
C ARG A 113 9.55 10.15 -13.64
N THR A 114 8.88 10.51 -14.74
CA THR A 114 7.75 11.44 -14.75
C THR A 114 6.43 10.78 -14.35
N ALA A 115 6.40 9.44 -14.21
CA ALA A 115 5.23 8.73 -13.76
C ALA A 115 4.83 9.18 -12.32
N PRO A 116 3.53 9.31 -12.03
CA PRO A 116 3.02 9.64 -10.71
C PRO A 116 3.52 8.65 -9.65
N ARG A 117 4.29 9.17 -8.70
CA ARG A 117 4.81 8.37 -7.59
C ARG A 117 3.73 8.09 -6.55
N PRO A 118 3.78 6.94 -5.87
CA PRO A 118 2.84 6.58 -4.82
C PRO A 118 3.12 7.36 -3.53
N LEU A 119 2.85 8.67 -3.55
CA LEU A 119 3.04 9.54 -2.39
C LEU A 119 1.79 9.53 -1.49
N PRO A 120 1.97 9.63 -0.16
CA PRO A 120 0.88 9.89 0.77
C PRO A 120 0.10 11.15 0.37
N ILE A 121 -1.21 11.16 0.60
CA ILE A 121 -2.11 12.25 0.17
C ILE A 121 -1.61 13.62 0.64
N TYR A 122 -1.13 13.73 1.88
CA TYR A 122 -0.67 15.00 2.44
C TYR A 122 0.67 15.49 1.83
N MET A 123 1.41 14.63 1.13
CA MET A 123 2.63 14.98 0.38
C MET A 123 2.34 15.26 -1.09
N ASP A 124 1.14 14.95 -1.60
CA ASP A 124 0.78 15.21 -3.00
C ASP A 124 0.45 16.69 -3.19
N GLU A 125 1.40 17.44 -3.74
CA GLU A 125 1.31 18.88 -4.02
C GLU A 125 0.08 19.25 -4.86
N ARG A 126 -0.51 18.31 -5.61
CA ARG A 126 -1.74 18.52 -6.39
C ARG A 126 -2.99 18.71 -5.54
N THR A 127 -2.97 18.23 -4.31
CA THR A 127 -4.09 18.33 -3.38
C THR A 127 -4.00 19.56 -2.47
N GLY A 128 -2.84 20.25 -2.45
CA GLY A 128 -2.57 21.42 -1.63
C GLY A 128 -3.04 22.73 -2.26
N GLY A 129 -4.30 23.13 -2.00
CA GLY A 129 -4.81 24.48 -2.32
C GLY A 129 -4.36 25.57 -1.34
N SER A 130 -3.41 25.32 -0.44
CA SER A 130 -3.00 26.25 0.61
C SER A 130 -1.50 26.46 0.60
N GLY A 131 -1.09 27.71 0.38
CA GLY A 131 0.29 28.17 0.15
C GLY A 131 1.24 28.07 1.35
N CYS A 132 1.13 27.07 2.22
CA CYS A 132 2.22 26.70 3.11
C CYS A 132 3.13 25.71 2.38
N HIS A 133 4.19 26.24 1.75
CA HIS A 133 5.32 25.42 1.31
C HIS A 133 5.97 24.83 2.56
N MET A 134 5.53 23.65 2.98
CA MET A 134 6.21 22.87 4.01
C MET A 134 7.63 22.59 3.49
N ARG A 135 8.63 23.06 4.24
CA ARG A 135 10.04 22.88 3.91
C ARG A 135 10.36 21.39 3.84
N SER A 136 11.05 21.04 2.75
CA SER A 136 11.88 19.86 2.51
C SER A 136 12.60 19.33 3.78
N GLY A 137 11.85 18.59 4.61
CA GLY A 137 12.37 17.81 5.73
C GLY A 137 11.77 16.40 5.80
N TYR A 138 10.86 16.05 4.88
CA TYR A 138 10.33 14.70 4.75
C TYR A 138 11.36 13.79 4.08
N SER A 139 11.41 12.53 4.51
CA SER A 139 12.24 11.54 3.83
C SER A 139 11.83 11.48 2.35
N PRO A 140 12.74 11.64 1.39
CA PRO A 140 12.44 11.50 -0.04
C PRO A 140 11.98 10.09 -0.44
N SER A 141 11.87 9.17 0.54
CA SER A 141 11.47 7.77 0.39
C SER A 141 10.06 7.46 0.91
N ALA A 142 9.27 8.43 1.37
CA ALA A 142 7.96 8.14 1.94
C ALA A 142 6.99 7.65 0.86
N THR A 143 6.50 6.42 1.02
CA THR A 143 5.51 5.81 0.13
C THR A 143 4.15 5.76 0.82
N ASP A 144 3.08 5.93 0.05
CA ASP A 144 1.70 5.83 0.54
C ASP A 144 1.42 4.44 1.14
N LEU A 145 0.86 4.42 2.35
CA LEU A 145 0.48 3.20 3.06
C LEU A 145 -0.36 2.25 2.19
N HIS A 146 -1.33 2.78 1.42
CA HIS A 146 -2.22 1.96 0.60
C HIS A 146 -1.45 1.31 -0.55
N TYR A 147 -0.46 2.00 -1.10
CA TYR A 147 0.38 1.43 -2.14
C TYR A 147 1.22 0.28 -1.60
N GLU A 148 1.84 0.44 -0.43
CA GLU A 148 2.64 -0.63 0.16
C GLU A 148 1.80 -1.86 0.54
N LEU A 149 0.57 -1.65 1.05
CA LEU A 149 -0.38 -2.75 1.27
C LEU A 149 -0.76 -3.48 -0.03
N LEU A 150 -0.94 -2.75 -1.13
CA LEU A 150 -1.23 -3.33 -2.44
C LEU A 150 -0.02 -4.13 -2.96
N CYS A 151 1.20 -3.62 -2.79
CA CYS A 151 2.43 -4.31 -3.16
C CYS A 151 2.59 -5.60 -2.37
N LEU A 152 2.39 -5.55 -1.04
CA LEU A 152 2.45 -6.71 -0.15
C LEU A 152 1.44 -7.78 -0.58
N TRP A 153 0.19 -7.38 -0.78
CA TRP A 153 -0.86 -8.30 -1.25
C TRP A 153 -0.52 -8.91 -2.62
N ALA A 154 -0.08 -8.08 -3.58
CA ALA A 154 0.25 -8.54 -4.92
C ALA A 154 1.46 -9.50 -4.92
N ALA A 155 2.42 -9.30 -4.03
CA ALA A 155 3.55 -10.21 -3.86
C ALA A 155 3.12 -11.58 -3.32
N GLN A 156 2.25 -11.61 -2.30
CA GLN A 156 1.69 -12.86 -1.75
C GLN A 156 0.90 -13.63 -2.80
N GLU A 157 0.11 -12.91 -3.58
CA GLU A 157 -0.75 -13.48 -4.60
C GLU A 157 0.09 -14.16 -5.71
N ARG A 158 1.17 -13.51 -6.16
CA ARG A 158 2.12 -14.12 -7.11
C ARG A 158 2.84 -15.34 -6.52
N ALA A 159 3.25 -15.26 -5.25
CA ALA A 159 3.88 -16.38 -4.55
C ALA A 159 2.95 -17.60 -4.44
N ALA A 160 1.67 -17.37 -4.12
CA ALA A 160 0.65 -18.42 -4.07
C ALA A 160 0.44 -19.09 -5.44
N ARG A 161 0.41 -18.31 -6.54
CA ARG A 161 0.31 -18.87 -7.90
C ARG A 161 1.53 -19.66 -8.35
N ALA A 162 2.72 -19.34 -7.83
CA ALA A 162 3.95 -20.04 -8.17
C ALA A 162 4.05 -21.46 -7.55
N GLY A 163 3.00 -21.95 -6.89
CA GLY A 163 2.95 -23.29 -6.30
C GLY A 163 3.69 -23.40 -4.97
N GLY A 164 3.97 -22.28 -4.31
CA GLY A 164 4.53 -22.25 -2.97
C GLY A 164 3.49 -22.63 -1.93
N ASP A 165 3.20 -23.93 -1.79
CA ASP A 165 2.39 -24.43 -0.67
C ASP A 165 3.23 -24.40 0.62
N GLY A 166 3.15 -23.29 1.36
CA GLY A 166 3.75 -23.23 2.69
C GLY A 166 3.90 -21.84 3.29
N ARG A 167 3.99 -21.81 4.63
CA ARG A 167 4.24 -20.62 5.47
C ARG A 167 5.49 -19.83 5.05
N GLY A 168 6.49 -20.52 4.47
CA GLY A 168 7.71 -19.91 3.92
C GLY A 168 7.52 -19.20 2.57
N ALA A 169 6.57 -19.62 1.74
CA ALA A 169 6.27 -18.94 0.47
C ALA A 169 5.58 -17.58 0.68
N MET A 170 4.83 -17.43 1.78
CA MET A 170 4.13 -16.20 2.16
C MET A 170 5.09 -15.06 2.55
N LEU A 171 6.28 -15.41 3.07
CA LEU A 171 7.37 -14.46 3.39
C LEU A 171 8.42 -14.35 2.27
N ALA A 172 8.53 -15.35 1.38
CA ALA A 172 9.52 -15.38 0.30
C ALA A 172 9.36 -14.27 -0.75
N GLY A 173 8.21 -13.59 -0.80
CA GLY A 173 7.97 -12.44 -1.68
C GLY A 173 7.97 -11.08 -0.97
N VAL A 174 8.31 -11.02 0.32
CA VAL A 174 8.15 -9.81 1.12
C VAL A 174 9.49 -9.09 1.26
N ASP A 175 9.64 -7.97 0.55
CA ASP A 175 10.79 -7.09 0.69
C ASP A 175 10.75 -6.37 2.04
N VAL A 176 11.84 -6.50 2.82
CA VAL A 176 12.00 -5.83 4.12
C VAL A 176 11.87 -4.31 3.96
N GLU A 177 12.35 -3.76 2.84
CA GLU A 177 12.22 -2.33 2.51
C GLU A 177 10.76 -1.91 2.35
N GLY A 178 9.92 -2.75 1.72
CA GLY A 178 8.48 -2.49 1.57
C GLY A 178 7.75 -2.54 2.92
N ILE A 179 8.10 -3.49 3.79
CA ILE A 179 7.58 -3.51 5.17
C ILE A 179 8.04 -2.26 5.94
N ALA A 180 9.32 -1.88 5.81
CA ALA A 180 9.84 -0.69 6.48
C ALA A 180 9.10 0.57 6.00
N ALA A 181 8.83 0.70 4.71
CA ALA A 181 8.04 1.80 4.15
C ALA A 181 6.58 1.77 4.65
N LEU A 182 5.95 0.59 4.69
CA LEU A 182 4.60 0.40 5.22
C LEU A 182 4.49 0.86 6.68
N LEU A 183 5.50 0.52 7.49
CA LEU A 183 5.54 0.75 8.93
C LEU A 183 6.09 2.12 9.35
N GLN A 184 6.36 3.02 8.41
CA GLN A 184 6.73 4.41 8.70
C GLN A 184 5.50 5.29 8.97
N ALA A 185 5.58 6.18 9.97
CA ALA A 185 4.54 7.20 10.21
C ALA A 185 4.29 8.08 8.98
N ALA A 186 5.38 8.35 8.23
CA ALA A 186 5.34 9.13 7.01
C ALA A 186 4.56 8.47 5.85
N SER A 187 4.08 7.23 5.99
CA SER A 187 3.26 6.59 4.96
C SER A 187 1.81 7.10 4.95
N HIS A 188 1.36 7.70 6.06
CA HIS A 188 -0.04 8.06 6.26
C HIS A 188 -0.27 9.38 7.01
N SER A 189 0.70 9.87 7.78
CA SER A 189 0.55 11.07 8.62
C SER A 189 1.69 12.08 8.42
N PRO A 190 1.41 13.39 8.34
CA PRO A 190 2.45 14.42 8.32
C PRO A 190 3.20 14.54 9.65
N ASN A 191 2.66 13.95 10.73
CA ASN A 191 3.27 13.96 12.05
C ASN A 191 4.20 12.73 12.21
N PRO A 192 5.52 12.92 12.39
CA PRO A 192 6.46 11.81 12.56
C PRO A 192 6.25 11.03 13.87
N LEU A 193 5.51 11.59 14.84
CA LEU A 193 5.19 10.94 16.11
C LEU A 193 3.86 10.17 16.08
N ASP A 194 3.20 10.09 14.93
CA ASP A 194 1.95 9.35 14.77
C ASP A 194 2.23 7.88 14.44
N ALA A 195 2.44 7.09 15.49
CA ALA A 195 2.64 5.65 15.43
C ALA A 195 1.33 4.86 15.55
N SER A 196 0.18 5.55 15.61
CA SER A 196 -1.12 4.92 15.89
C SER A 196 -1.54 3.96 14.78
N LEU A 197 -1.59 4.44 13.53
CA LEU A 197 -2.02 3.61 12.40
C LEU A 197 -0.98 2.55 12.05
N THR A 198 0.30 2.86 12.12
CA THR A 198 1.38 1.90 11.83
C THR A 198 1.34 0.72 12.80
N TRP A 199 1.09 0.97 14.09
CA TRP A 199 0.91 -0.10 15.07
C TRP A 199 -0.33 -0.94 14.80
N HIS A 200 -1.47 -0.32 14.44
CA HIS A 200 -2.68 -1.07 14.11
C HIS A 200 -2.51 -1.94 12.86
N VAL A 201 -1.93 -1.39 11.80
CA VAL A 201 -1.64 -2.13 10.55
C VAL A 201 -0.72 -3.30 10.86
N MET A 202 0.37 -3.06 11.60
CA MET A 202 1.30 -4.10 12.03
C MET A 202 0.58 -5.21 12.82
N SER A 203 -0.23 -4.84 13.83
CA SER A 203 -0.93 -5.80 14.70
C SER A 203 -1.96 -6.65 13.96
N VAL A 204 -2.66 -6.06 12.98
CA VAL A 204 -3.61 -6.79 12.14
C VAL A 204 -2.87 -7.74 11.20
N LEU A 205 -1.78 -7.29 10.58
CA LEU A 205 -1.01 -8.12 9.65
C LEU A 205 -0.28 -9.28 10.35
N THR A 206 0.21 -9.09 11.57
CA THR A 206 0.76 -10.20 12.38
C THR A 206 -0.36 -11.18 12.77
N ALA A 207 -1.51 -10.69 13.23
CA ALA A 207 -2.66 -11.53 13.58
C ALA A 207 -3.18 -12.36 12.37
N LEU A 208 -3.19 -11.77 11.18
CA LEU A 208 -3.53 -12.45 9.92
C LEU A 208 -2.41 -13.37 9.40
N ARG A 209 -1.30 -13.49 10.11
CA ARG A 209 -0.12 -14.29 9.74
C ARG A 209 0.53 -13.86 8.42
N VAL A 210 0.29 -12.61 8.02
CA VAL A 210 0.93 -11.97 6.87
C VAL A 210 2.36 -11.56 7.23
N LEU A 211 2.55 -10.97 8.42
CA LEU A 211 3.87 -10.70 8.98
C LEU A 211 4.29 -11.85 9.92
N PRO A 212 5.60 -12.06 10.12
CA PRO A 212 6.11 -13.04 11.07
C PRO A 212 5.54 -12.79 12.46
N ASP A 213 5.19 -13.88 13.15
CA ASP A 213 4.81 -13.80 14.56
C ASP A 213 6.08 -13.76 15.40
N PRO A 214 6.35 -12.68 16.15
CA PRO A 214 7.60 -12.53 16.88
C PRO A 214 7.79 -13.52 18.06
N GLY A 215 6.83 -14.40 18.34
CA GLY A 215 6.87 -15.37 19.43
C GLY A 215 6.64 -16.83 19.01
N ALA A 216 6.45 -17.11 17.72
CA ALA A 216 6.13 -18.47 17.26
C ALA A 216 7.33 -19.43 17.27
N ASP A 217 8.56 -18.90 17.23
CA ASP A 217 9.79 -19.70 17.12
C ASP A 217 10.16 -20.48 18.40
N GLN A 218 9.34 -20.42 19.46
CA GLN A 218 9.62 -21.08 20.74
C GLN A 218 8.93 -22.46 20.91
N SER A 219 8.14 -22.93 19.94
CA SER A 219 7.32 -24.16 20.11
C SER A 219 7.63 -25.32 19.16
N GLY A 220 8.67 -25.21 18.34
CA GLY A 220 9.13 -26.29 17.47
C GLY A 220 10.33 -27.04 18.04
N ASP A 221 10.08 -28.19 18.67
CA ASP A 221 11.08 -29.25 18.81
C ASP A 221 11.46 -29.74 17.40
N GLY A 222 12.60 -29.30 16.88
CA GLY A 222 12.98 -29.57 15.50
C GLY A 222 14.34 -28.99 15.12
N GLY A 223 15.40 -29.76 15.41
CA GLY A 223 16.73 -29.77 14.79
C GLY A 223 17.27 -28.45 14.24
N ALA A 224 18.30 -27.92 14.91
CA ALA A 224 19.21 -26.91 14.38
C ALA A 224 19.72 -27.31 12.99
N ALA A 225 19.10 -26.76 11.95
CA ALA A 225 19.69 -26.67 10.63
C ALA A 225 20.50 -25.37 10.59
N GLU A 226 21.76 -25.44 11.06
CA GLU A 226 22.76 -24.43 10.75
C GLU A 226 22.95 -24.41 9.23
N GLY A 227 22.41 -23.37 8.57
CA GLY A 227 22.48 -23.25 7.13
C GLY A 227 21.91 -21.94 6.61
N SER A 228 22.69 -20.86 6.73
CA SER A 228 22.71 -19.73 5.78
C SER A 228 21.35 -19.22 5.27
N GLY A 229 20.71 -18.25 5.95
CA GLY A 229 19.58 -17.53 5.32
C GLY A 229 18.71 -16.56 6.14
N ASP A 230 18.97 -16.32 7.44
CA ASP A 230 17.96 -15.70 8.34
C ASP A 230 18.08 -14.18 8.57
N THR A 231 18.79 -13.44 7.70
CA THR A 231 18.95 -11.98 7.89
C THR A 231 17.65 -11.19 7.70
N GLY A 232 16.72 -11.69 6.88
CA GLY A 232 15.46 -11.01 6.58
C GLY A 232 14.45 -11.04 7.74
N THR A 233 14.29 -12.19 8.40
CA THR A 233 13.36 -12.39 9.53
C THR A 233 13.77 -11.60 10.76
N ALA A 234 15.09 -11.51 11.02
CA ALA A 234 15.67 -10.67 12.06
C ALA A 234 15.37 -9.18 11.82
N GLY A 235 15.53 -8.69 10.59
CA GLY A 235 15.23 -7.31 10.23
C GLY A 235 13.75 -6.95 10.40
N VAL A 236 12.84 -7.85 9.99
CA VAL A 236 11.40 -7.63 10.19
C VAL A 236 11.05 -7.60 11.68
N SER A 237 11.62 -8.50 12.49
CA SER A 237 11.39 -8.53 13.95
C SER A 237 11.80 -7.22 14.63
N GLU A 238 12.92 -6.62 14.18
CA GLU A 238 13.37 -5.31 14.65
C GLU A 238 12.39 -4.19 14.27
N LEU A 239 11.85 -4.21 13.04
CA LEU A 239 10.84 -3.24 12.59
C LEU A 239 9.54 -3.35 13.41
N LEU A 240 9.09 -4.57 13.72
CA LEU A 240 7.91 -4.81 14.55
C LEU A 240 8.12 -4.28 15.97
N LEU A 241 9.29 -4.56 16.56
CA LEU A 241 9.66 -4.04 17.88
C LEU A 241 9.69 -2.51 17.86
N ARG A 242 10.29 -1.91 16.83
CA ARG A 242 10.34 -0.46 16.68
C ARG A 242 8.95 0.17 16.67
N CYS A 243 8.01 -0.39 15.90
CA CYS A 243 6.64 0.11 15.84
C CYS A 243 5.92 0.06 17.20
N GLN A 244 6.15 -0.99 17.98
CA GLN A 244 5.57 -1.09 19.32
C GLN A 244 6.16 -0.06 20.26
N LEU A 245 7.49 0.10 20.26
CA LEU A 245 8.16 1.11 21.07
C LEU A 245 7.73 2.54 20.69
N ASP A 246 7.54 2.82 19.39
CA ASP A 246 7.08 4.13 18.92
C ASP A 246 5.67 4.44 19.43
N LEU A 247 4.72 3.49 19.38
CA LEU A 247 3.37 3.71 19.95
C LEU A 247 3.41 3.83 21.47
N MET A 248 4.20 2.99 22.16
CA MET A 248 4.37 3.09 23.61
C MET A 248 4.90 4.47 24.00
N ALA A 249 5.94 4.96 23.30
CA ALA A 249 6.49 6.29 23.52
C ALA A 249 5.45 7.39 23.26
N GLN A 250 4.68 7.27 22.18
CA GLN A 250 3.59 8.22 21.87
C GLN A 250 2.55 8.28 23.01
N LEU A 251 2.12 7.13 23.54
CA LEU A 251 1.14 7.06 24.63
C LEU A 251 1.68 7.67 25.94
N LEU A 252 2.94 7.38 26.27
CA LEU A 252 3.60 7.95 27.45
C LEU A 252 3.82 9.46 27.35
N LEU A 253 4.15 9.96 26.16
CA LEU A 253 4.34 11.40 25.92
C LEU A 253 3.02 12.19 26.00
N LEU A 254 1.90 11.59 25.59
CA LEU A 254 0.58 12.19 25.73
C LEU A 254 0.11 12.22 27.20
N GLY A 255 0.54 11.23 27.99
CA GLY A 255 0.23 11.11 29.41
C GLY A 255 -1.21 10.69 29.69
N GLY A 256 -1.44 10.09 30.86
CA GLY A 256 -2.79 9.73 31.33
C GLY A 256 -3.42 8.52 30.63
N MET A 257 -2.68 7.81 29.77
CA MET A 257 -3.11 6.61 29.05
C MET A 257 -2.19 5.41 29.35
N CYS A 258 -1.69 5.32 30.58
CA CYS A 258 -0.78 4.25 31.00
C CYS A 258 -1.34 2.84 30.79
N GLU A 259 -2.66 2.66 30.93
CA GLU A 259 -3.32 1.38 30.70
C GLU A 259 -3.18 0.88 29.25
N TRP A 260 -3.20 1.78 28.28
CA TRP A 260 -2.98 1.47 26.87
C TRP A 260 -1.50 1.22 26.58
N ALA A 261 -0.59 1.95 27.24
CA ALA A 261 0.84 1.69 27.11
C ALA A 261 1.20 0.28 27.62
N VAL A 262 0.60 -0.15 28.74
CA VAL A 262 0.75 -1.52 29.25
C VAL A 262 0.14 -2.53 28.28
N TYR A 263 -1.05 -2.28 27.74
CA TYR A 263 -1.67 -3.13 26.72
C TYR A 263 -0.75 -3.35 25.51
N VAL A 264 -0.16 -2.27 24.99
CA VAL A 264 0.77 -2.34 23.85
C VAL A 264 2.04 -3.12 24.25
N ALA A 265 2.56 -2.91 25.46
CA ALA A 265 3.75 -3.61 25.96
C ALA A 265 3.55 -5.13 26.08
N LEU A 266 2.32 -5.62 26.32
CA LEU A 266 2.03 -7.06 26.30
C LEU A 266 2.28 -7.70 24.93
N GLY A 267 2.22 -6.91 23.86
CA GLY A 267 2.53 -7.33 22.49
C GLY A 267 4.02 -7.50 22.21
N LEU A 268 4.92 -7.11 23.12
CA LEU A 268 6.37 -7.10 22.87
C LEU A 268 6.90 -8.48 22.43
N PRO A 269 7.65 -8.57 21.31
CA PRO A 269 8.41 -9.76 20.92
C PRO A 269 9.23 -10.31 22.07
N SER A 270 9.26 -11.63 22.20
CA SER A 270 10.28 -12.30 22.99
C SER A 270 11.42 -12.69 22.05
N THR A 271 12.39 -11.79 21.87
CA THR A 271 13.59 -12.11 21.09
C THR A 271 14.54 -12.99 21.91
N PRO A 272 15.32 -13.89 21.27
CA PRO A 272 16.27 -14.74 21.98
C PRO A 272 17.37 -13.93 22.68
N SER A 273 17.66 -12.71 22.18
CA SER A 273 18.59 -11.77 22.81
C SER A 273 18.02 -11.12 24.08
N GLN A 274 16.70 -11.02 24.23
CA GLN A 274 16.04 -10.36 25.36
C GLN A 274 14.76 -11.10 25.80
N PRO A 275 14.89 -12.28 26.42
CA PRO A 275 13.75 -13.14 26.77
C PRO A 275 12.76 -12.50 27.76
N HIS A 276 13.25 -11.59 28.61
CA HIS A 276 12.46 -10.91 29.64
C HIS A 276 12.04 -9.49 29.26
N LEU A 277 12.21 -9.08 27.99
CA LEU A 277 11.91 -7.72 27.55
C LEU A 277 10.48 -7.32 27.88
N ARG A 278 9.50 -8.17 27.55
CA ARG A 278 8.08 -7.92 27.83
C ARG A 278 7.82 -7.72 29.32
N SER A 279 8.26 -8.66 30.16
CA SER A 279 8.04 -8.60 31.60
C SER A 279 8.74 -7.41 32.24
N ALA A 280 9.95 -7.08 31.80
CA ALA A 280 10.71 -5.93 32.28
C ALA A 280 10.02 -4.61 31.89
N ALA A 281 9.62 -4.48 30.62
CA ALA A 281 8.93 -3.29 30.14
C ALA A 281 7.59 -3.08 30.87
N VAL A 282 6.78 -4.13 31.04
CA VAL A 282 5.52 -4.04 31.79
C VAL A 282 5.75 -3.66 33.25
N ALA A 283 6.74 -4.26 33.92
CA ALA A 283 7.05 -3.93 35.31
C ALA A 283 7.50 -2.48 35.47
N GLU A 284 8.40 -2.00 34.60
CA GLU A 284 8.88 -0.61 34.60
C GLU A 284 7.75 0.37 34.28
N LEU A 285 6.88 0.07 33.32
CA LEU A 285 5.72 0.91 33.00
C LEU A 285 4.76 1.02 34.18
N LEU A 286 4.42 -0.10 34.82
CA LEU A 286 3.53 -0.10 35.97
C LEU A 286 4.14 0.66 37.14
N ALA A 287 5.44 0.50 37.40
CA ALA A 287 6.14 1.18 38.49
C ALA A 287 6.31 2.70 38.24
N SER A 288 6.59 3.10 37.01
CA SER A 288 6.76 4.52 36.65
C SER A 288 5.42 5.27 36.53
N SER A 289 4.34 4.58 36.14
CA SER A 289 3.01 5.17 35.97
C SER A 289 2.07 5.00 37.17
N VAL A 290 2.56 4.52 38.32
CA VAL A 290 1.81 4.47 39.60
C VAL A 290 0.97 5.73 39.86
N PRO A 291 1.50 6.97 39.74
CA PRO A 291 0.68 8.16 40.01
C PRO A 291 -0.51 8.34 39.05
N GLU A 292 -0.53 7.68 37.89
CA GLU A 292 -1.61 7.81 36.91
C GLU A 292 -2.72 6.77 37.05
N TRP A 293 -2.41 5.55 37.50
CA TRP A 293 -3.40 4.48 37.64
C TRP A 293 -3.81 4.23 39.09
N HIS A 294 -2.96 4.55 40.06
CA HIS A 294 -3.27 4.30 41.47
C HIS A 294 -4.40 5.23 41.96
N GLY A 295 -5.51 4.64 42.39
CA GLY A 295 -6.71 5.38 42.83
C GLY A 295 -7.73 5.68 41.73
N ASP A 296 -7.43 5.35 40.46
CA ASP A 296 -8.42 5.34 39.39
C ASP A 296 -9.00 3.93 39.23
N VAL A 297 -10.20 3.73 39.78
CA VAL A 297 -10.90 2.44 39.80
C VAL A 297 -11.10 1.88 38.38
N ALA A 298 -11.29 2.74 37.37
CA ALA A 298 -11.50 2.28 36.00
C ALA A 298 -10.21 1.71 35.40
N LYS A 299 -9.07 2.36 35.64
CA LYS A 299 -7.76 1.90 35.17
C LYS A 299 -7.29 0.67 35.91
N GLU A 300 -7.46 0.62 37.23
CA GLU A 300 -7.14 -0.57 38.04
C GLU A 300 -7.96 -1.78 37.59
N ALA A 301 -9.26 -1.61 37.33
CA ALA A 301 -10.11 -2.67 36.81
C ALA A 301 -9.67 -3.12 35.41
N PHE A 302 -9.29 -2.19 34.53
CA PHE A 302 -8.77 -2.54 33.20
C PHE A 302 -7.48 -3.36 33.29
N LEU A 303 -6.52 -2.89 34.09
CA LEU A 303 -5.21 -3.54 34.26
C LEU A 303 -5.29 -4.93 34.90
N THR A 304 -6.26 -5.17 35.78
CA THR A 304 -6.36 -6.44 36.54
C THR A 304 -7.38 -7.43 35.98
N GLN A 305 -8.42 -6.97 35.28
CA GLN A 305 -9.53 -7.82 34.85
C GLN A 305 -9.63 -7.99 33.33
N ARG A 306 -9.05 -7.09 32.54
CA ARG A 306 -9.16 -7.12 31.06
C ARG A 306 -7.88 -7.45 30.32
N LEU A 307 -6.72 -7.14 30.90
CA LEU A 307 -5.40 -7.50 30.38
C LEU A 307 -4.98 -8.90 30.84
#